data_AF-A0AAV8WKU5-F1
#
_entry.id   AF-A0AAV8WKU5-F1
#
_cell.length_a   1.000
_cell.length_b   1.000
_cell.length_c   1.000
_cell.angle_alpha   90.00
_cell.angle_beta   90.00
_cell.angle_gamma   90.00
#
_symmetry.space_group_name_H-M   'P 1'
#
loop_
_entity.id
_entity.type
_entity.pdbx_description
1 polymer ?
#
loop_
_entity_poly.entity_id
_entity_poly.type
_entity_poly.pdbx_seq_one_letter_code
_entity_poly.pdbx_strand_id
1 'polypeptide(L)'
;MYSYEEDQKRMLKLWQELETDEQVGGPAEDDVHEEKTSDHDSHSEQSEDEESSIDIEQNLYTHLCFLGKDKKTLWSKIPVIMSGTKTRSHNIVTQSSGVIGAAKGAKTILEAWQLYFPDSVLEEIVQCTNKYIQKLRANYTRVRDTADTDVCETKAVLGLLYLADVLRSLHLNLRDLWAQNGTVVEYFRLTMGLNRFQFFLRALRFDDIDAREFRRQFDKLAPIRHYHEQAVDGLLL
;
A
#
# COMPACT_ATOMS: atom_id res chain seq x y z
N MET A 1 3.72 -40.31 23.06
CA MET A 1 2.61 -39.35 23.19
C MET A 1 3.25 -38.13 23.82
N TYR A 2 3.55 -37.10 23.03
CA TYR A 2 4.20 -35.89 23.54
C TYR A 2 3.28 -35.24 24.57
N SER A 3 3.79 -34.98 25.77
CA SER A 3 3.00 -34.39 26.85
C SER A 3 2.97 -32.88 26.66
N TYR A 4 1.79 -32.28 26.72
CA TYR A 4 1.57 -30.83 26.64
C TYR A 4 2.49 -30.04 27.60
N GLU A 5 2.82 -30.64 28.75
CA GLU A 5 3.73 -30.06 29.74
C GLU A 5 5.18 -29.92 29.25
N GLU A 6 5.63 -30.77 28.32
CA GLU A 6 6.96 -30.72 27.73
C GLU A 6 7.07 -29.57 26.72
N ASP A 7 6.01 -29.35 25.93
CA ASP A 7 5.94 -28.24 24.97
C ASP A 7 5.84 -26.89 25.68
N GLN A 8 5.09 -26.80 26.79
CA GLN A 8 5.04 -25.58 27.59
C GLN A 8 6.41 -25.21 28.18
N LYS A 9 7.17 -26.20 28.68
CA LYS A 9 8.54 -25.98 29.19
C LYS A 9 9.50 -25.54 28.08
N ARG A 10 9.35 -26.12 26.89
CA ARG A 10 10.16 -25.75 25.72
C ARG A 10 9.89 -24.31 25.29
N MET A 11 8.63 -23.89 25.26
CA MET A 11 8.28 -22.50 24.93
C MET A 11 8.80 -21.52 25.98
N LEU A 12 8.59 -21.79 27.26
CA LEU A 12 9.06 -20.93 28.35
C LEU A 12 10.59 -20.70 28.30
N LYS A 13 11.35 -21.73 27.93
CA LYS A 13 12.79 -21.63 27.76
C LYS A 13 13.19 -20.70 26.60
N LEU A 14 12.51 -20.81 25.46
CA LEU A 14 12.74 -19.95 24.30
C LEU A 14 12.39 -18.48 24.60
N TRP A 15 11.34 -18.24 25.39
CA TRP A 15 10.95 -16.90 25.83
C TRP A 15 12.01 -16.25 26.73
N GLN A 16 12.57 -17.01 27.67
CA GLN A 16 13.64 -16.49 28.55
C GLN A 16 14.96 -16.22 27.80
N GLU A 17 15.27 -16.99 26.75
CA GLU A 17 16.45 -16.76 25.93
C GLU A 17 16.36 -15.45 25.11
N LEU A 18 15.15 -15.05 24.70
CA LEU A 18 14.90 -13.79 23.99
C LEU A 18 14.95 -12.56 24.90
N GLU A 19 14.50 -12.68 26.16
CA GLU A 19 14.56 -11.59 27.14
C GLU A 19 16.00 -11.23 27.55
N THR A 20 16.96 -12.15 27.40
CA THR A 20 18.36 -11.90 27.81
C THR A 20 19.23 -11.19 26.77
N ASP A 21 18.78 -11.09 25.52
CA ASP A 21 19.58 -10.49 24.42
C ASP A 21 19.29 -8.99 24.18
N GLU A 22 18.35 -8.38 24.93
CA GLU A 22 18.07 -6.93 24.86
C GLU A 22 18.86 -6.09 25.88
N GLN A 23 20.20 -6.12 25.86
CA GLN A 23 21.00 -5.04 26.46
C GLN A 23 22.31 -4.75 25.71
N VAL A 24 22.26 -3.89 24.68
CA VAL A 24 23.31 -2.90 24.37
C VAL A 24 22.66 -1.63 23.79
N GLY A 25 23.01 -0.46 24.37
CA GLY A 25 22.26 0.79 24.23
C GLY A 25 22.76 1.85 23.21
N GLY A 26 21.75 2.58 22.67
CA GLY A 26 21.60 4.01 22.29
C GLY A 26 22.60 4.80 21.41
N PRO A 27 22.19 6.00 20.89
CA PRO A 27 20.93 6.74 21.10
C PRO A 27 20.11 7.17 19.84
N ALA A 28 18.80 7.30 20.06
CA ALA A 28 17.77 8.22 19.54
C ALA A 28 17.62 8.52 18.02
N GLU A 29 16.44 8.19 17.47
CA GLU A 29 15.39 9.16 17.06
C GLU A 29 14.06 8.42 16.75
N ASP A 30 12.94 9.06 17.08
CA ASP A 30 11.57 8.53 17.22
C ASP A 30 10.96 7.88 15.96
N ASP A 31 10.26 6.75 16.13
CA ASP A 31 8.90 6.56 15.55
C ASP A 31 8.15 5.41 16.27
N VAL A 32 7.10 5.76 17.02
CA VAL A 32 6.26 4.81 17.77
C VAL A 32 5.09 4.38 16.89
N HIS A 33 5.10 3.12 16.43
CA HIS A 33 3.92 2.48 15.86
C HIS A 33 3.21 1.64 16.94
N GLU A 34 2.14 2.17 17.53
CA GLU A 34 1.19 1.40 18.34
C GLU A 34 0.28 0.58 17.40
N GLU A 35 0.47 -0.74 17.33
CA GLU A 35 -0.55 -1.65 16.83
C GLU A 35 -1.47 -2.09 17.97
N LYS A 36 -2.69 -1.54 18.01
CA LYS A 36 -3.75 -1.99 18.91
C LYS A 36 -4.35 -3.30 18.39
N THR A 37 -4.01 -4.42 19.03
CA THR A 37 -4.75 -5.67 18.89
C THR A 37 -6.05 -5.58 19.70
N SER A 38 -7.18 -5.82 19.03
CA SER A 38 -8.52 -5.80 19.62
C SER A 38 -8.85 -7.19 20.15
N ASP A 39 -8.84 -7.36 21.48
CA ASP A 39 -9.35 -8.56 22.16
C ASP A 39 -10.87 -8.50 22.27
N HIS A 40 -11.57 -9.41 21.60
CA HIS A 40 -13.01 -9.59 21.82
C HIS A 40 -13.28 -11.04 22.24
N ASP A 41 -13.30 -11.27 23.55
CA ASP A 41 -13.89 -12.46 24.16
C ASP A 41 -15.41 -12.34 24.15
N SER A 42 -16.09 -13.31 23.53
CA SER A 42 -17.55 -13.45 23.59
C SER A 42 -17.91 -14.86 24.02
N HIS A 43 -17.78 -15.13 25.32
CA HIS A 43 -18.44 -16.25 25.97
C HIS A 43 -19.57 -15.70 26.85
N SER A 44 -20.82 -16.00 26.49
CA SER A 44 -21.92 -15.91 27.43
C SER A 44 -22.91 -17.04 27.14
N GLU A 45 -22.80 -18.10 27.93
CA GLU A 45 -23.85 -19.10 28.14
C GLU A 45 -24.75 -18.63 29.29
N GLN A 46 -26.08 -18.76 29.12
CA GLN A 46 -27.15 -18.83 30.13
C GLN A 46 -28.48 -18.58 29.42
N SER A 47 -29.62 -19.21 29.71
CA SER A 47 -30.03 -20.44 30.40
C SER A 47 -31.53 -20.51 30.13
N GLU A 48 -32.09 -21.68 29.84
CA GLU A 48 -33.52 -21.86 29.55
C GLU A 48 -34.33 -21.79 30.86
N ASP A 49 -35.38 -20.97 30.88
CA ASP A 49 -36.42 -21.02 31.92
C ASP A 49 -37.81 -21.13 31.26
N GLU A 50 -38.60 -22.04 31.81
CA GLU A 50 -39.92 -22.48 31.34
C GLU A 50 -41.08 -21.53 31.70
N GLU A 51 -42.09 -21.56 30.81
CA GLU A 51 -43.53 -21.28 30.96
C GLU A 51 -44.07 -19.89 31.36
N SER A 52 -44.83 -19.27 30.44
CA SER A 52 -46.28 -19.03 30.65
C SER A 52 -46.99 -18.71 29.33
N SER A 53 -48.12 -19.38 29.11
CA SER A 53 -48.96 -19.32 27.92
C SER A 53 -49.91 -18.12 27.98
N ILE A 54 -49.44 -16.94 27.53
CA ILE A 54 -50.29 -15.75 27.35
C ILE A 54 -49.94 -15.06 26.01
N ASP A 55 -50.93 -15.04 25.10
CA ASP A 55 -51.02 -14.29 23.84
C ASP A 55 -49.84 -14.33 22.85
N ILE A 56 -49.75 -15.46 22.12
CA ILE A 56 -48.71 -15.77 21.12
C ILE A 56 -48.66 -14.76 19.95
N GLU A 57 -49.76 -14.10 19.59
CA GLU A 57 -49.79 -13.16 18.45
C GLU A 57 -49.27 -11.75 18.76
N GLN A 58 -49.51 -11.21 19.96
CA GLN A 58 -49.01 -9.88 20.33
C GLN A 58 -47.58 -9.92 20.84
N ASN A 59 -47.17 -11.03 21.46
CA ASN A 59 -45.84 -11.15 22.06
C ASN A 59 -44.72 -11.26 20.99
N LEU A 60 -45.02 -11.86 19.83
CA LEU A 60 -44.05 -11.99 18.74
C LEU A 60 -43.59 -10.62 18.19
N TYR A 61 -44.51 -9.66 18.06
CA TYR A 61 -44.20 -8.32 17.55
C TYR A 61 -43.31 -7.52 18.50
N THR A 62 -43.46 -7.70 19.82
CA THR A 62 -42.62 -7.05 20.83
C THR A 62 -41.19 -7.58 20.86
N HIS A 63 -40.98 -8.87 20.53
CA HIS A 63 -39.63 -9.46 20.47
C HIS A 63 -38.88 -9.18 19.17
N LEU A 64 -39.61 -8.77 18.12
CA LEU A 64 -39.06 -8.49 16.80
C LEU A 64 -38.83 -7.01 16.53
N CYS A 65 -39.36 -6.12 17.36
CA CYS A 65 -39.24 -4.67 17.20
C CYS A 65 -38.67 -3.99 18.46
N PHE A 66 -37.62 -3.20 18.30
CA PHE A 66 -36.92 -2.50 19.37
C PHE A 66 -37.12 -1.00 19.20
N LEU A 67 -37.58 -0.33 20.26
CA LEU A 67 -37.71 1.12 20.25
C LEU A 67 -36.35 1.76 20.56
N GLY A 68 -35.90 2.64 19.68
CA GLY A 68 -34.68 3.42 19.84
C GLY A 68 -34.75 4.34 21.06
N LYS A 69 -33.57 4.78 21.55
CA LYS A 69 -33.46 5.67 22.72
C LYS A 69 -34.21 7.00 22.55
N ASP A 70 -34.40 7.44 21.31
CA ASP A 70 -35.16 8.63 20.94
C ASP A 70 -36.68 8.47 21.10
N LYS A 71 -37.16 7.26 21.43
CA LYS A 71 -38.56 6.85 21.51
C LYS A 71 -39.37 7.08 20.22
N LYS A 72 -38.70 7.28 19.09
CA LYS A 72 -39.30 7.58 17.78
C LYS A 72 -38.91 6.57 16.72
N THR A 73 -37.68 6.08 16.77
CA THR A 73 -37.18 5.13 15.78
C THR A 73 -37.50 3.71 16.22
N LEU A 74 -38.17 2.93 15.39
CA LEU A 74 -38.50 1.53 15.65
C LEU A 74 -37.65 0.62 14.75
N TRP A 75 -36.85 -0.24 15.36
CA TRP A 75 -35.95 -1.17 14.69
C TRP A 75 -36.57 -2.55 14.63
N SER A 76 -36.81 -3.11 13.45
CA SER A 76 -37.35 -4.47 13.33
C SER A 76 -36.25 -5.46 12.92
N LYS A 77 -36.24 -6.65 13.53
CA LYS A 77 -35.44 -7.81 13.09
C LYS A 77 -35.96 -8.41 11.79
N ILE A 78 -37.23 -8.18 11.46
CA ILE A 78 -37.81 -8.60 10.18
C ILE A 78 -37.61 -7.46 9.19
N PRO A 79 -36.94 -7.70 8.04
CA PRO A 79 -36.83 -6.69 7.01
C PRO A 79 -38.25 -6.31 6.55
N VAL A 80 -38.56 -5.02 6.54
CA VAL A 80 -39.84 -4.54 6.02
C VAL A 80 -39.85 -4.80 4.51
N ILE A 81 -40.46 -5.91 4.09
CA ILE A 81 -40.71 -6.20 2.68
C ILE A 81 -41.89 -5.32 2.26
N MET A 82 -41.61 -4.06 1.91
CA MET A 82 -42.61 -3.22 1.28
C MET A 82 -42.87 -3.73 -0.14
N SER A 83 -43.87 -4.60 -0.32
CA SER A 83 -44.23 -5.09 -1.65
C SER A 83 -44.74 -3.90 -2.49
N GLY A 84 -44.00 -3.50 -3.52
CA GLY A 84 -44.44 -2.51 -4.50
C GLY A 84 -43.92 -1.07 -4.33
N THR A 85 -43.09 -0.77 -3.32
CA THR A 85 -42.54 0.59 -3.17
C THR A 85 -41.27 0.75 -4.02
N LYS A 86 -41.32 1.61 -5.05
CA LYS A 86 -40.12 1.97 -5.82
C LYS A 86 -39.08 2.64 -4.91
N THR A 87 -37.82 2.27 -5.07
CA THR A 87 -36.67 2.97 -4.46
C THR A 87 -36.78 4.46 -4.80
N ARG A 88 -36.69 5.33 -3.78
CA ARG A 88 -36.73 6.78 -3.96
C ARG A 88 -35.63 7.20 -4.94
N SER A 89 -35.92 8.17 -5.82
CA SER A 89 -35.00 8.58 -6.89
C SER A 89 -33.60 8.94 -6.40
N HIS A 90 -33.47 9.57 -5.24
CA HIS A 90 -32.16 9.92 -4.64
C HIS A 90 -31.40 8.72 -4.04
N ASN A 91 -32.06 7.58 -3.82
CA ASN A 91 -31.44 6.33 -3.36
C ASN A 91 -31.06 5.40 -4.52
N ILE A 92 -31.39 5.78 -5.75
CA ILE A 92 -30.96 5.03 -6.93
C ILE A 92 -29.51 5.42 -7.20
N VAL A 93 -28.59 4.53 -6.85
CA VAL A 93 -27.19 4.65 -7.27
C VAL A 93 -27.16 4.46 -8.79
N THR A 94 -27.01 5.56 -9.53
CA THR A 94 -26.99 5.58 -11.00
C THR A 94 -25.58 5.40 -11.56
N GLN A 95 -24.55 5.70 -10.77
CA GLN A 95 -23.17 5.42 -11.13
C GLN A 95 -22.86 3.94 -10.92
N SER A 96 -22.58 3.24 -12.01
CA SER A 96 -22.01 1.89 -11.95
C SER A 96 -20.55 1.99 -11.50
N SER A 97 -20.18 1.24 -10.46
CA SER A 97 -18.78 1.03 -10.10
C SER A 97 -18.03 0.44 -11.30
N GLY A 98 -16.94 1.08 -11.71
CA GLY A 98 -16.15 0.61 -12.84
C GLY A 98 -15.17 1.64 -13.36
N VAL A 99 -14.36 1.19 -14.31
CA VAL A 99 -13.36 2.02 -14.98
C VAL A 99 -14.06 3.14 -15.77
N ILE A 100 -13.59 4.37 -15.60
CA ILE A 100 -14.15 5.58 -16.21
C ILE A 100 -13.19 6.17 -17.25
N GLY A 101 -13.69 7.13 -18.03
CA GLY A 101 -12.89 7.91 -18.98
C GLY A 101 -12.03 7.11 -19.97
N ALA A 102 -10.80 7.58 -20.15
CA ALA A 102 -9.80 7.00 -21.04
C ALA A 102 -9.37 5.58 -20.62
N ALA A 103 -9.49 5.24 -19.35
CA ALA A 103 -9.09 3.96 -18.81
C ALA A 103 -9.95 2.79 -19.34
N LYS A 104 -11.17 3.06 -19.84
CA LYS A 104 -11.99 2.05 -20.55
C LYS A 104 -11.34 1.52 -21.82
N GLY A 105 -10.42 2.29 -22.42
CA GLY A 105 -9.71 1.93 -23.64
C GLY A 105 -8.51 1.02 -23.41
N ALA A 106 -8.00 0.92 -22.17
CA ALA A 106 -6.82 0.13 -21.84
C ALA A 106 -7.16 -1.36 -21.82
N LYS A 107 -6.63 -2.10 -22.80
CA LYS A 107 -6.87 -3.55 -22.97
C LYS A 107 -5.65 -4.38 -22.57
N THR A 108 -4.47 -3.77 -22.54
CA THR A 108 -3.24 -4.44 -22.13
C THR A 108 -2.76 -3.93 -20.77
N ILE A 109 -1.96 -4.76 -20.09
CA ILE A 109 -1.33 -4.39 -18.81
C ILE A 109 -0.46 -3.13 -18.99
N LEU A 110 0.24 -3.03 -20.13
CA LEU A 110 1.09 -1.88 -20.43
C LEU A 110 0.27 -0.61 -20.63
N GLU A 111 -0.83 -0.69 -21.39
CA GLU A 111 -1.74 0.45 -21.60
C GLU A 111 -2.34 0.91 -20.27
N ALA A 112 -2.74 -0.03 -19.39
CA ALA A 112 -3.23 0.30 -18.06
C ALA A 112 -2.14 0.96 -17.20
N TRP A 113 -0.90 0.46 -17.27
CA TRP A 113 0.24 1.05 -16.56
C TRP A 113 0.56 2.46 -17.05
N GLN A 114 0.46 2.72 -18.36
CA GLN A 114 0.70 4.03 -18.97
C GLN A 114 -0.32 5.09 -18.55
N LEU A 115 -1.48 4.71 -18.01
CA LEU A 115 -2.41 5.67 -17.40
C LEU A 115 -1.82 6.32 -16.16
N TYR A 116 -0.99 5.59 -15.41
CA TYR A 116 -0.30 6.09 -14.22
C TYR A 116 1.04 6.72 -14.55
N PHE A 117 1.75 6.18 -15.54
CA PHE A 117 3.04 6.65 -16.00
C PHE A 117 2.98 7.00 -17.49
N PRO A 118 2.33 8.13 -17.85
CA PRO A 118 2.28 8.57 -19.24
C PRO A 118 3.69 8.95 -19.71
N ASP A 119 3.94 8.84 -21.02
CA ASP A 119 5.27 9.08 -21.57
C ASP A 119 5.75 10.52 -21.30
N SER A 120 4.85 11.51 -21.21
CA SER A 120 5.18 12.89 -20.84
C SER A 120 5.80 13.00 -19.44
N VAL A 121 5.30 12.25 -18.47
CA VAL A 121 5.84 12.20 -17.10
C VAL A 121 7.20 11.54 -17.10
N LEU A 122 7.35 10.43 -17.84
CA LEU A 122 8.63 9.73 -17.92
C LEU A 122 9.70 10.59 -18.59
N GLU A 123 9.34 11.33 -19.64
CA GLU A 123 10.23 12.28 -20.30
C GLU A 123 10.68 13.40 -19.35
N GLU A 124 9.78 13.92 -18.51
CA GLU A 124 10.14 14.93 -17.52
C GLU A 124 11.08 14.38 -16.44
N ILE A 125 10.81 13.17 -15.95
CA ILE A 125 11.71 12.48 -15.00
C ILE A 125 13.10 12.32 -15.62
N VAL A 126 13.16 11.90 -16.89
CA VAL A 126 14.42 11.77 -17.64
C VAL A 126 15.14 13.11 -17.75
N GLN A 127 14.44 14.18 -18.10
CA GLN A 127 15.01 15.52 -18.22
C GLN A 127 15.58 16.01 -16.88
N CYS A 128 14.79 15.91 -15.80
CA CYS A 128 15.21 16.33 -14.46
C CYS A 128 16.40 15.49 -13.96
N THR A 129 16.36 14.18 -14.20
CA THR A 129 17.43 13.25 -13.84
C THR A 129 18.72 13.57 -14.61
N ASN A 130 18.64 13.82 -15.92
CA ASN A 130 19.79 14.19 -16.75
C ASN A 130 20.42 15.53 -16.33
N LYS A 131 19.61 16.54 -15.98
CA LYS A 131 20.11 17.80 -15.39
C LYS A 131 20.93 17.54 -14.12
N TYR A 132 20.48 16.62 -13.27
CA TYR A 132 21.20 16.26 -12.06
C TYR A 132 22.46 15.41 -12.33
N ILE A 133 22.39 14.48 -13.28
CA ILE A 133 23.55 13.70 -13.74
C ILE A 133 24.67 14.62 -14.20
N GLN A 134 24.35 15.67 -14.97
CA GLN A 134 25.34 16.66 -15.41
C GLN A 134 26.11 17.30 -14.24
N LYS A 135 25.43 17.60 -13.12
CA LYS A 135 26.08 18.11 -11.89
C LYS A 135 26.94 17.05 -11.21
N LEU A 136 26.54 15.78 -11.27
CA LEU A 136 27.32 14.67 -10.70
C LEU A 136 28.58 14.34 -11.50
N ARG A 137 28.62 14.61 -12.82
CA ARG A 137 29.74 14.24 -13.71
C ARG A 137 31.11 14.64 -13.17
N ALA A 138 31.22 15.80 -12.53
CA ALA A 138 32.48 16.28 -11.95
C ALA A 138 33.08 15.34 -10.89
N ASN A 139 32.24 14.52 -10.23
CA ASN A 139 32.67 13.59 -9.19
C ASN A 139 33.13 12.23 -9.72
N TYR A 140 33.07 12.01 -11.05
CA TYR A 140 33.36 10.72 -11.65
C TYR A 140 34.44 10.84 -12.72
N THR A 141 35.42 9.93 -12.69
CA THR A 141 36.51 9.89 -13.68
C THR A 141 36.06 9.29 -15.01
N ARG A 142 35.12 8.34 -14.97
CA ARG A 142 34.65 7.62 -16.16
C ARG A 142 33.36 8.22 -16.67
N VAL A 143 33.39 8.74 -17.91
CA VAL A 143 32.23 9.33 -18.59
C VAL A 143 31.06 8.33 -18.69
N ARG A 144 31.37 7.04 -18.95
CA ARG A 144 30.35 5.99 -19.07
C ARG A 144 29.50 5.82 -17.79
N ASP A 145 30.10 6.01 -16.62
CA ASP A 145 29.41 5.81 -15.34
C ASP A 145 28.36 6.92 -15.08
N THR A 146 28.46 8.02 -15.82
CA THR A 146 27.59 9.20 -15.72
C THR A 146 26.93 9.56 -17.06
N ALA A 147 26.72 8.53 -17.91
CA ALA A 147 25.96 8.69 -19.13
C ALA A 147 24.53 9.15 -18.83
N ASP A 148 23.98 9.99 -19.72
CA ASP A 148 22.58 10.40 -19.65
C ASP A 148 21.66 9.19 -19.79
N THR A 149 20.47 9.30 -19.25
CA THR A 149 19.42 8.29 -19.28
C THR A 149 18.34 8.64 -20.30
N ASP A 150 17.51 7.65 -20.64
CA ASP A 150 16.36 7.78 -21.52
C ASP A 150 15.11 7.13 -20.90
N VAL A 151 13.99 7.23 -21.62
CA VAL A 151 12.70 6.67 -21.19
C VAL A 151 12.76 5.14 -21.10
N CYS A 152 13.55 4.48 -21.97
CA CYS A 152 13.69 3.02 -21.99
C CYS A 152 14.41 2.54 -20.72
N GLU A 153 15.53 3.17 -20.37
CA GLU A 153 16.30 2.88 -19.18
C GLU A 153 15.48 3.19 -17.91
N THR A 154 14.73 4.29 -17.89
CA THR A 154 13.82 4.62 -16.78
C THR A 154 12.74 3.54 -16.60
N LYS A 155 12.11 3.09 -17.69
CA LYS A 155 11.14 1.96 -17.68
C LYS A 155 11.80 0.67 -17.20
N ALA A 156 13.05 0.41 -17.61
CA ALA A 156 13.80 -0.76 -17.17
C ALA A 156 14.07 -0.74 -15.65
N VAL A 157 14.44 0.41 -15.08
CA VAL A 157 14.61 0.56 -13.63
C VAL A 157 13.31 0.31 -12.88
N LEU A 158 12.20 0.89 -13.33
CA LEU A 158 10.88 0.66 -12.72
C LEU A 158 10.48 -0.82 -12.79
N GLY A 159 10.73 -1.48 -13.93
CA GLY A 159 10.51 -2.91 -14.08
C GLY A 159 11.33 -3.77 -13.11
N LEU A 160 12.60 -3.40 -12.88
CA LEU A 160 13.44 -4.08 -11.89
C LEU A 160 12.95 -3.86 -10.45
N LEU A 161 12.42 -2.68 -10.13
CA LEU A 161 11.82 -2.41 -8.82
C LEU A 161 10.54 -3.24 -8.61
N TYR A 162 9.68 -3.35 -9.62
CA TYR A 162 8.51 -4.23 -9.55
C TYR A 162 8.90 -5.70 -9.42
N LEU A 163 9.92 -6.13 -10.15
CA LEU A 163 10.44 -7.50 -10.05
C LEU A 163 10.96 -7.79 -8.64
N ALA A 164 11.68 -6.84 -8.04
CA ALA A 164 12.17 -6.99 -6.66
C ALA A 164 11.03 -7.16 -5.65
N ASP A 165 9.92 -6.44 -5.82
CA ASP A 165 8.73 -6.60 -4.97
C ASP A 165 8.02 -7.93 -5.20
N VAL A 166 7.83 -8.35 -6.47
CA VAL A 166 7.22 -9.65 -6.81
C VAL A 166 8.00 -10.80 -6.18
N LEU A 167 9.33 -10.70 -6.15
CA LEU A 167 10.22 -11.68 -5.52
C LEU A 167 10.33 -11.51 -4.01
N ARG A 168 9.55 -10.60 -3.40
CA ARG A 168 9.58 -10.26 -1.96
C ARG A 168 10.98 -9.93 -1.46
N SER A 169 11.81 -9.35 -2.32
CA SER A 169 13.25 -9.19 -2.10
C SER A 169 13.66 -7.73 -1.82
N LEU A 170 12.70 -6.85 -1.52
CA LEU A 170 12.97 -5.42 -1.25
C LEU A 170 13.87 -5.18 -0.02
N HIS A 171 13.87 -6.12 0.93
CA HIS A 171 14.70 -6.05 2.14
C HIS A 171 16.11 -6.64 1.93
N LEU A 172 16.38 -7.26 0.77
CA LEU A 172 17.69 -7.84 0.47
C LEU A 172 18.67 -6.76 0.01
N ASN A 173 19.97 -7.01 0.17
CA ASN A 173 20.96 -6.13 -0.40
C ASN A 173 20.89 -6.19 -1.92
N LEU A 174 21.05 -5.02 -2.58
CA LEU A 174 21.12 -4.96 -4.06
C LEU A 174 22.22 -5.86 -4.64
N ARG A 175 23.31 -6.11 -3.91
CA ARG A 175 24.36 -7.04 -4.33
C ARG A 175 23.86 -8.47 -4.44
N ASP A 176 22.97 -8.87 -3.53
CA ASP A 176 22.38 -10.21 -3.53
C ASP A 176 21.45 -10.35 -4.72
N LEU A 177 20.66 -9.33 -5.04
CA LEU A 177 19.82 -9.29 -6.25
C LEU A 177 20.60 -9.36 -7.58
N TRP A 178 21.90 -9.07 -7.57
CA TRP A 178 22.79 -9.13 -8.73
C TRP A 178 23.81 -10.29 -8.67
N ALA A 179 23.66 -11.21 -7.71
CA ALA A 179 24.59 -12.33 -7.55
C ALA A 179 24.55 -13.31 -8.74
N GLN A 180 25.68 -13.96 -9.00
CA GLN A 180 25.85 -14.96 -10.07
C GLN A 180 26.01 -16.39 -9.53
N ASN A 181 25.57 -16.63 -8.30
CA ASN A 181 25.66 -17.92 -7.61
C ASN A 181 24.56 -18.92 -8.03
N GLY A 182 23.74 -18.58 -9.03
CA GLY A 182 22.68 -19.43 -9.56
C GLY A 182 21.37 -19.43 -8.75
N THR A 183 21.30 -18.71 -7.64
CA THR A 183 20.09 -18.65 -6.79
C THR A 183 19.17 -17.47 -7.12
N VAL A 184 19.64 -16.55 -7.96
CA VAL A 184 19.01 -15.25 -8.19
C VAL A 184 18.49 -15.15 -9.62
N VAL A 185 17.38 -14.46 -9.78
CA VAL A 185 16.73 -14.26 -11.08
C VAL A 185 17.63 -13.42 -11.99
N GLU A 186 17.96 -13.97 -13.16
CA GLU A 186 18.95 -13.37 -14.06
C GLU A 186 18.48 -12.04 -14.68
N TYR A 187 17.17 -11.75 -14.66
CA TYR A 187 16.61 -10.53 -15.21
C TYR A 187 17.28 -9.26 -14.68
N PHE A 188 17.68 -9.20 -13.40
CA PHE A 188 18.39 -8.04 -12.85
C PHE A 188 19.68 -7.72 -13.62
N ARG A 189 20.59 -8.70 -13.69
CA ARG A 189 21.90 -8.54 -14.35
C ARG A 189 21.81 -8.45 -15.87
N LEU A 190 20.81 -9.09 -16.48
CA LEU A 190 20.60 -9.05 -17.92
C LEU A 190 19.96 -7.74 -18.39
N THR A 191 19.19 -7.08 -17.53
CA THR A 191 18.55 -5.78 -17.85
C THR A 191 19.50 -4.62 -17.66
N MET A 192 20.21 -4.56 -16.52
CA MET A 192 21.11 -3.45 -16.19
C MET A 192 22.23 -3.91 -15.25
N GLY A 193 23.42 -3.34 -15.36
CA GLY A 193 24.50 -3.61 -14.40
C GLY A 193 24.24 -2.97 -13.03
N LEU A 194 24.63 -3.64 -11.94
CA LEU A 194 24.43 -3.18 -10.56
C LEU A 194 24.88 -1.73 -10.33
N ASN A 195 26.09 -1.38 -10.80
CA ASN A 195 26.63 -0.03 -10.62
C ASN A 195 25.78 1.02 -11.34
N ARG A 196 25.25 0.70 -12.52
CA ARG A 196 24.39 1.61 -13.27
C ARG A 196 23.04 1.77 -12.58
N PHE A 197 22.46 0.69 -12.07
CA PHE A 197 21.21 0.71 -11.30
C PHE A 197 21.35 1.56 -10.03
N GLN A 198 22.43 1.34 -9.25
CA GLN A 198 22.73 2.14 -8.06
C GLN A 198 22.94 3.62 -8.39
N PHE A 199 23.68 3.91 -9.46
CA PHE A 199 23.88 5.27 -9.94
C PHE A 199 22.55 5.93 -10.31
N PHE A 200 21.71 5.24 -11.07
CA PHE A 200 20.40 5.73 -11.48
C PHE A 200 19.53 6.05 -10.27
N LEU A 201 19.41 5.14 -9.30
CA LEU A 201 18.60 5.38 -8.09
C LEU A 201 19.08 6.61 -7.30
N ARG A 202 20.39 6.84 -7.24
CA ARG A 202 20.96 8.04 -6.62
C ARG A 202 20.66 9.31 -7.43
N ALA A 203 20.64 9.20 -8.75
CA ALA A 203 20.47 10.32 -9.67
C ALA A 203 19.02 10.69 -9.95
N LEU A 204 18.06 9.80 -9.74
CA LEU A 204 16.64 9.95 -10.06
C LEU A 204 16.06 11.26 -9.47
N ARG A 205 15.45 12.10 -10.31
CA ARG A 205 14.77 13.34 -9.89
C ARG A 205 13.39 13.46 -10.55
N PHE A 206 12.45 14.03 -9.81
CA PHE A 206 11.07 14.29 -10.25
C PHE A 206 10.80 15.78 -10.47
N ASP A 207 11.83 16.63 -10.32
CA ASP A 207 11.66 18.07 -10.40
C ASP A 207 12.96 18.78 -10.84
N ASP A 208 12.79 19.96 -11.43
CA ASP A 208 13.90 20.81 -11.83
C ASP A 208 14.69 21.30 -10.61
N ILE A 209 15.95 20.86 -10.52
CA ILE A 209 16.86 21.22 -9.44
C ILE A 209 17.18 22.71 -9.39
N ASP A 210 17.17 23.41 -10.53
CA ASP A 210 17.56 24.82 -10.58
C ASP A 210 16.46 25.73 -10.00
N ALA A 211 15.20 25.32 -10.12
CA ALA A 211 14.05 26.02 -9.55
C ALA A 211 13.66 25.55 -8.13
N ARG A 212 14.27 24.45 -7.65
CA ARG A 212 13.86 23.77 -6.40
C ARG A 212 14.00 24.66 -5.17
N GLU A 213 15.12 25.38 -5.04
CA GLU A 213 15.38 26.22 -3.85
C GLU A 213 14.34 27.32 -3.69
N PHE A 214 13.91 27.93 -4.80
CA PHE A 214 12.85 28.92 -4.80
C PHE A 214 11.49 28.30 -4.44
N ARG A 215 11.11 27.20 -5.09
CA ARG A 215 9.80 26.55 -4.84
C ARG A 215 9.67 26.00 -3.43
N ARG A 216 10.76 25.48 -2.83
CA ARG A 216 10.78 24.97 -1.45
C ARG A 216 10.41 26.02 -0.40
N GLN A 217 10.55 27.31 -0.71
CA GLN A 217 10.16 28.39 0.21
C GLN A 217 8.63 28.45 0.40
N PHE A 218 7.87 28.04 -0.62
CA PHE A 218 6.41 28.10 -0.64
C PHE A 218 5.77 26.72 -0.53
N ASP A 219 6.47 25.68 -0.96
CA ASP A 219 5.95 24.32 -1.01
C ASP A 219 6.99 23.28 -0.54
N LYS A 220 6.73 22.64 0.60
CA LYS A 220 7.58 21.56 1.13
C LYS A 220 7.59 20.32 0.22
N LEU A 221 6.53 20.09 -0.55
CA LEU A 221 6.40 18.98 -1.50
C LEU A 221 6.94 19.32 -2.89
N ALA A 222 7.56 20.49 -3.09
CA ALA A 222 8.09 20.93 -4.38
C ALA A 222 8.91 19.86 -5.15
N PRO A 223 9.71 18.98 -4.51
CA PRO A 223 10.46 17.95 -5.22
C PRO A 223 9.63 16.87 -5.94
N ILE A 224 8.35 16.72 -5.60
CA ILE A 224 7.46 15.71 -6.21
C ILE A 224 6.08 16.25 -6.57
N ARG A 225 5.81 17.53 -6.26
CA ARG A 225 4.49 18.17 -6.39
C ARG A 225 3.87 17.94 -7.76
N HIS A 226 4.64 18.17 -8.82
CA HIS A 226 4.13 18.08 -10.17
C HIS A 226 3.70 16.65 -10.55
N TYR A 227 4.52 15.66 -10.21
CA TYR A 227 4.16 14.25 -10.37
C TYR A 227 2.92 13.88 -9.53
N HIS A 228 2.87 14.33 -8.28
CA HIS A 228 1.75 14.06 -7.39
C HIS A 228 0.43 14.62 -7.94
N GLU A 229 0.42 15.87 -8.41
CA GLU A 229 -0.77 16.49 -9.02
C GLU A 229 -1.22 15.71 -10.26
N GLN A 230 -0.30 15.39 -11.18
CA GLN A 230 -0.65 14.61 -12.36
C GLN A 230 -1.18 13.21 -12.03
N ALA A 231 -0.58 12.54 -11.04
CA ALA A 231 -1.01 11.20 -10.62
C ALA A 231 -2.40 11.22 -9.96
N VAL A 232 -2.68 12.24 -9.13
CA VAL A 232 -3.99 12.41 -8.48
C VAL A 232 -5.05 12.81 -9.50
N ASP A 233 -4.73 13.75 -10.39
CA ASP A 233 -5.67 14.20 -11.42
C ASP A 233 -5.97 13.07 -12.43
N GLY A 234 -4.96 12.26 -12.78
CA GLY A 234 -5.13 11.07 -13.62
C GLY A 234 -5.97 9.96 -13.00
N LEU A 235 -6.01 9.89 -11.66
CA LEU A 235 -6.83 8.94 -10.89
C LEU A 235 -8.30 9.39 -10.72
N LEU A 236 -8.58 10.69 -10.89
CA LEU A 236 -9.91 11.27 -10.73
C LEU A 236 -10.73 11.36 -12.04
N LEU A 237 -10.18 10.87 -13.15
CA LEU A 237 -10.82 10.76 -14.48
C LEU A 237 -11.45 9.39 -14.72
#